data_AF-A0A2R6DQQ0-F1
#
_entry.id   AF-A0A2R6DQQ0-F1
#
_cell.length_a   1.000
_cell.length_b   1.000
_cell.length_c   1.000
_cell.angle_alpha   90.00
_cell.angle_beta   90.00
_cell.angle_gamma   90.00
#
_symmetry.space_group_name_H-M   'P 1'
#
loop_
_entity.id
_entity.type
_entity.pdbx_description
1 polymer ?
#
loop_
_entity_poly.entity_id
_entity_poly.type
_entity_poly.pdbx_seq_one_letter_code
_entity_poly.pdbx_strand_id
1 'polypeptide(L)' 'LDVDALVREEQFEPIHEWMTEHVHRHGQRYTTPELIERATGEKLSAEPFVEYVRGKFEDLYDL' A
#
# COMPACT_ATOMS: atom_id res chain seq x y z
N LEU A 1 6.73 -6.11 3.12
CA LEU A 1 6.06 -6.68 4.31
C LEU A 1 5.01 -7.65 3.80
N ASP A 2 4.86 -8.82 4.43
CA ASP A 2 3.70 -9.67 4.16
C ASP A 2 2.51 -9.12 4.96
N VAL A 3 1.73 -8.25 4.32
CA VAL A 3 0.63 -7.53 4.97
C VAL A 3 -0.48 -8.49 5.39
N ASP A 4 -0.77 -9.51 4.59
CA ASP A 4 -1.86 -10.45 4.86
C ASP A 4 -1.55 -11.36 6.05
N ALA A 5 -0.30 -11.81 6.19
CA ALA A 5 0.15 -12.55 7.37
C ALA A 5 0.01 -11.70 8.64
N LEU A 6 0.49 -10.45 8.61
CA LEU A 6 0.43 -9.52 9.72
C LEU A 6 -1.01 -9.21 10.16
N VAL A 7 -1.91 -8.97 9.21
CA VAL A 7 -3.34 -8.76 9.50
C VAL A 7 -3.97 -9.98 10.13
N ARG A 8 -3.66 -11.19 9.63
CA ARG A 8 -4.18 -12.46 10.17
C ARG A 8 -3.69 -12.73 11.60
N GLU A 9 -2.49 -12.29 11.93
CA GLU A 9 -1.88 -12.41 13.27
C GLU A 9 -2.18 -11.23 14.19
N GLU A 10 -3.05 -10.29 13.78
CA GLU A 10 -3.39 -9.07 14.52
C GLU A 10 -2.18 -8.16 14.83
N GLN A 11 -1.10 -8.27 14.05
CA GLN A 11 0.13 -7.50 14.19
C GLN A 11 0.12 -6.27 13.30
N PHE A 12 -0.51 -5.19 13.76
CA PHE A 12 -0.64 -3.96 12.96
C PHE A 12 0.54 -2.99 13.09
N GLU A 13 1.37 -3.12 14.12
CA GLU A 13 2.47 -2.18 14.38
C GLU A 13 3.45 -2.09 13.19
N PRO A 14 3.91 -3.19 12.56
CA PRO A 14 4.84 -3.09 11.44
C PRO A 14 4.25 -2.36 10.21
N ILE A 15 2.93 -2.49 10.00
CA ILE A 15 2.22 -1.78 8.93
C ILE A 15 2.17 -0.28 9.25
N HIS A 16 1.85 0.06 10.50
CA HIS A 16 1.79 1.44 10.97
C HIS A 16 3.16 2.12 10.95
N GLU A 17 4.22 1.43 11.36
CA GLU A 17 5.60 1.92 11.32
C GLU A 17 6.03 2.23 9.88
N TRP A 18 5.76 1.31 8.94
CA TRP A 18 6.06 1.54 7.53
C TRP A 18 5.33 2.78 7.00
N MET A 19 4.02 2.89 7.27
CA MET A 19 3.22 4.06 6.86
C MET A 19 3.74 5.35 7.49
N THR A 20 4.17 5.30 8.75
CA THR A 20 4.72 6.45 9.46
C THR A 20 6.03 6.90 8.85
N GLU A 21 6.93 5.97 8.55
CA GLU A 21 8.23 6.26 7.96
C GLU A 21 8.12 6.75 6.50
N HIS A 22 7.27 6.15 5.69
CA HIS A 22 7.26 6.41 4.25
C HIS A 22 6.22 7.45 3.84
N VAL A 23 5.19 7.70 4.66
CA VAL A 23 4.06 8.57 4.31
C VAL A 23 3.78 9.61 5.40
N HIS A 24 3.33 9.19 6.59
CA HIS A 24 2.71 10.11 7.56
C HIS A 24 3.68 11.17 8.09
N ARG A 25 4.94 10.81 8.38
CA ARG A 25 5.92 11.76 8.93
C ARG A 25 6.23 12.94 8.00
N HIS A 26 5.92 12.83 6.71
CA HIS A 26 6.25 13.86 5.73
C HIS A 26 5.23 15.00 5.69
N GLY A 27 4.00 14.80 6.18
CA GLY A 27 2.95 15.83 6.14
C GLY A 27 2.79 16.44 4.74
N GLN A 28 2.85 17.77 4.64
CA GLN A 28 2.77 18.51 3.36
C GLN A 28 4.14 18.87 2.76
N ARG A 29 5.22 18.18 3.16
CA ARG A 29 6.59 18.50 2.71
C ARG A 29 6.80 18.25 1.21
N TYR A 30 6.11 17.27 0.64
CA TYR A 30 6.24 16.86 -0.76
C TYR A 30 4.89 16.98 -1.46
N THR A 31 4.91 17.26 -2.76
CA THR A 31 3.71 17.13 -3.58
C THR A 31 3.26 15.68 -3.65
N THR A 32 2.01 15.42 -3.99
CA THR A 32 1.49 14.05 -4.07
C THR A 32 2.31 13.14 -4.99
N PRO A 33 2.66 13.53 -6.25
CA PRO A 33 3.47 12.68 -7.12
C PRO A 33 4.86 12.37 -6.53
N GLU A 34 5.47 13.37 -5.89
CA GLU A 34 6.77 13.27 -5.24
C GLU A 34 6.78 12.38 -4.00
N LEU A 35 5.69 12.37 -3.22
CA LEU A 35 5.55 11.52 -2.05
C LEU A 35 5.33 10.07 -2.47
N ILE A 36 4.51 9.83 -3.50
CA ILE A 36 4.28 8.50 -4.06
C ILE A 36 5.59 7.89 -4.53
N GLU A 37 6.33 8.57 -5.41
CA GLU A 37 7.60 8.04 -5.96
C GLU A 37 8.65 7.80 -4.86
N ARG A 38 8.68 8.61 -3.80
CA ARG A 38 9.56 8.38 -2.65
C ARG A 38 9.15 7.19 -1.78
N ALA A 39 7.84 6.97 -1.59
CA ALA A 39 7.32 5.92 -0.72
C ALA A 39 7.31 4.55 -1.41
N THR A 40 7.01 4.51 -2.71
CA THR A 40 6.81 3.26 -3.47
C THR A 40 7.95 2.95 -4.44
N GLY A 41 8.78 3.94 -4.79
CA GLY A 41 9.81 3.81 -5.84
C GLY A 41 9.27 3.95 -7.26
N GLU A 42 7.97 4.17 -7.42
CA GLU A 42 7.28 4.21 -8.72
C GLU A 42 6.42 5.46 -8.86
N LYS A 43 6.21 5.90 -10.10
CA LYS A 43 5.24 6.98 -10.36
C LYS A 43 3.82 6.49 -10.12
N LEU A 44 2.90 7.41 -9.84
CA LEU A 44 1.49 7.08 -9.73
C LEU A 44 0.98 6.36 -11.00
N SER A 45 0.53 5.13 -10.83
CA SER A 45 -0.17 4.35 -11.85
C SER A 45 -1.40 3.66 -11.23
N ALA A 46 -2.31 3.19 -12.09
CA ALA A 46 -3.48 2.43 -11.66
C ALA A 46 -3.21 0.92 -11.60
N GLU A 47 -2.06 0.45 -12.08
CA GLU A 47 -1.78 -0.99 -12.28
C GLU A 47 -1.88 -1.78 -10.97
N PRO A 48 -1.24 -1.38 -9.85
CA PRO A 48 -1.33 -2.15 -8.60
C PRO A 48 -2.76 -2.28 -8.08
N PHE A 49 -3.58 -1.24 -8.28
CA PHE A 49 -4.98 -1.25 -7.87
C PHE A 49 -5.82 -2.18 -8.76
N VAL A 50 -5.62 -2.13 -10.08
CA VAL A 50 -6.34 -3.01 -11.02
C VAL A 50 -5.98 -4.46 -10.79
N GLU A 51 -4.70 -4.78 -10.57
CA GLU A 51 -4.25 -6.13 -10.21
C GLU A 51 -4.90 -6.62 -8.91
N TYR A 52 -4.89 -5.79 -7.86
CA TYR A 52 -5.55 -6.11 -6.58
C TYR A 52 -7.05 -6.38 -6.75
N VAL A 53 -7.79 -5.48 -7.42
CA VAL A 53 -9.23 -5.64 -7.61
C VAL A 53 -9.53 -6.84 -8.47
N ARG A 54 -8.77 -7.07 -9.54
CA ARG A 54 -8.94 -8.25 -10.39
C ARG A 54 -8.81 -9.53 -9.57
N GLY A 55 -7.67 -9.74 -8.90
CA GLY A 55 -7.44 -10.96 -8.12
C GLY A 55 -8.49 -11.15 -7.02
N LYS A 56 -8.82 -10.07 -6.29
CA LYS A 56 -9.84 -10.14 -5.23
C LYS A 56 -11.21 -10.57 -5.74
N PHE A 57 -11.63 -10.06 -6.90
CA PHE A 57 -12.96 -10.36 -7.43
C PHE A 57 -13.00 -11.67 -8.21
N GLU A 58 -11.89 -12.09 -8.83
CA GLU A 58 -11.74 -13.45 -9.38
C GLU A 58 -11.88 -14.48 -8.26
N ASP A 59 -11.19 -14.30 -7.13
CA ASP A 59 -11.27 -15.19 -5.97
C ASP A 59 -12.65 -15.19 -5.29
N LEU A 60 -13.32 -14.02 -5.19
CA LEU A 60 -14.59 -13.89 -4.48
C LEU A 60 -15.79 -14.44 -5.27
N TYR A 61 -15.71 -14.39 -6.60
CA TYR A 61 -16.82 -14.73 -7.49
C TYR A 61 -16.56 -15.92 -8.40
N ASP A 62 -15.44 -16.64 -8.21
CA ASP A 62 -15.04 -17.81 -9.00
C ASP A 62 -15.04 -17.53 -10.52
N LEU A 63 -14.39 -16.42 -10.94
CA LEU A 63 -14.32 -15.99 -12.35
C LEU A 63 -13.11 -16.55 -13.10
#